data_AF-A0A2V8EY58-F1
#
_entry.id   AF-A0A2V8EY58-F1
#
_cell.length_a   1.000
_cell.length_b   1.000
_cell.length_c   1.000
_cell.angle_alpha   90.00
_cell.angle_beta   90.00
_cell.angle_gamma   90.00
#
_symmetry.space_group_name_H-M   'P 1'
#
loop_
_entity.id
_entity.type
_entity.pdbx_description
1 polymer ?
#
loop_
_entity_poly.entity_id
_entity_poly.type
_entity_poly.pdbx_seq_one_letter_code
_entity_poly.pdbx_strand_id
1 'polypeptide(L)'
;MFSTLFHIEQIEFPHAVNHHLFGLRPQYYGLFEDNDAKGRLMAIANYNNNLAEYWQMAGVGFFPIDSSNEAFKLGVNYMLYGLTH
;
A
#
# COMPACT_ATOMS: atom_id res chain seq x y z
N MET A 1 1.47 0.08 11.78
CA MET A 1 1.60 0.32 10.33
C MET A 1 0.47 1.19 9.78
N PHE A 2 -0.82 0.81 9.87
CA PHE A 2 -1.95 1.58 9.26
C PHE A 2 -2.33 2.91 9.93
N SER A 3 -1.67 3.28 11.03
CA SER A 3 -1.90 4.55 11.75
C SER A 3 -0.58 5.22 12.14
N THR A 4 0.51 4.92 11.43
CA THR A 4 1.83 5.45 11.81
C THR A 4 1.95 6.96 11.54
N LEU A 5 1.43 7.44 10.41
CA LEU A 5 1.20 8.88 10.17
C LEU A 5 -0.23 9.12 9.71
N PHE A 6 -0.61 8.50 8.60
CA PHE A 6 -1.98 8.53 8.10
C PHE A 6 -2.78 7.40 8.73
N HIS A 7 -4.01 7.69 9.13
CA HIS A 7 -4.97 6.65 9.43
C HIS A 7 -5.55 6.10 8.12
N ILE A 8 -5.34 4.82 7.86
CA ILE A 8 -5.85 4.12 6.68
C ILE A 8 -6.88 3.09 7.15
N GLU A 9 -8.16 3.34 6.86
CA GLU A 9 -9.27 2.47 7.27
C GLU A 9 -9.38 1.21 6.41
N GLN A 10 -9.04 1.31 5.12
CA GLN A 10 -9.11 0.21 4.18
C GLN A 10 -7.91 0.23 3.23
N ILE A 11 -7.20 -0.90 3.16
CA ILE A 11 -6.07 -1.10 2.26
C ILE A 11 -6.46 -1.80 0.96
N GLU A 12 -7.62 -2.45 0.92
CA GLU A 12 -8.15 -3.03 -0.30
C GLU A 12 -8.75 -1.93 -1.19
N PHE A 13 -7.90 -1.27 -1.97
CA PHE A 13 -8.33 -0.29 -2.95
C PHE A 13 -8.46 -0.98 -4.32
N PRO A 14 -9.66 -1.12 -4.90
CA PRO A 14 -9.81 -1.73 -6.21
C PRO A 14 -9.05 -0.94 -7.27
N HIS A 15 -8.37 -1.65 -8.16
CA HIS A 15 -7.62 -1.03 -9.24
C HIS A 15 -8.51 -0.12 -10.10
N ALA A 16 -7.91 0.97 -10.60
CA ALA A 16 -8.59 1.83 -11.56
C ALA A 16 -8.90 1.03 -12.83
N VAL A 17 -10.01 1.37 -13.52
CA VAL A 17 -10.48 0.65 -14.73
C VAL A 17 -9.43 0.59 -15.85
N ASN A 18 -8.52 1.57 -15.89
CA ASN A 18 -7.44 1.68 -16.85
C ASN A 18 -6.09 1.13 -16.35
N HIS A 19 -6.05 0.50 -15.18
CA HIS A 19 -4.88 -0.20 -14.68
C HIS A 19 -4.87 -1.63 -15.19
N HIS A 20 -3.70 -2.14 -15.58
CA HIS A 20 -3.56 -3.50 -16.12
C HIS A 20 -3.85 -4.63 -15.11
N LEU A 21 -4.07 -4.31 -13.83
CA LEU A 21 -4.47 -5.25 -12.78
C LEU A 21 -5.97 -5.13 -12.46
N PHE A 22 -6.73 -4.36 -13.25
CA PHE A 22 -8.16 -4.21 -13.07
C PHE A 22 -8.87 -5.57 -12.99
N GLY A 23 -9.77 -5.72 -12.00
CA GLY A 23 -10.46 -6.97 -11.70
C GLY A 23 -9.68 -7.93 -10.79
N LEU A 24 -8.39 -7.70 -10.52
CA LEU A 24 -7.64 -8.44 -9.50
C LEU A 24 -7.83 -7.79 -8.13
N ARG A 25 -7.90 -8.64 -7.09
CA ARG A 25 -7.99 -8.18 -5.70
C ARG A 25 -6.59 -7.97 -5.11
N PRO A 26 -6.28 -6.76 -4.62
CA PRO A 26 -5.03 -6.50 -3.91
C PRO A 26 -4.95 -7.30 -2.61
N GLN A 27 -3.78 -7.84 -2.31
CA GLN A 27 -3.50 -8.64 -1.12
C GLN A 27 -2.19 -8.23 -0.47
N TYR A 28 -2.14 -8.33 0.86
CA TYR A 28 -1.00 -7.91 1.66
C TYR A 28 -0.55 -9.07 2.53
N TYR A 29 0.71 -9.45 2.39
CA TYR A 29 1.31 -10.53 3.17
C TYR A 29 2.39 -9.96 4.07
N GLY A 30 2.25 -10.16 5.38
CA GLY A 30 3.22 -9.72 6.39
C GLY A 30 4.11 -10.86 6.86
N LEU A 31 5.40 -10.60 6.95
CA LEU A 31 6.34 -11.40 7.73
C LEU A 31 6.51 -10.72 9.09
N PHE A 32 6.22 -11.44 10.17
CA PHE A 32 6.32 -10.90 11.52
C PHE A 32 7.49 -11.50 12.29
N GLU A 33 8.05 -10.71 13.20
CA GLU A 33 9.11 -11.11 14.12
C GLU A 33 8.68 -12.37 14.89
N ASP A 34 9.58 -13.34 14.98
CA ASP A 34 9.35 -14.67 15.58
C ASP A 34 8.13 -15.43 15.03
N ASN A 35 7.64 -15.05 13.84
CA ASN A 35 6.41 -15.56 13.23
C ASN A 35 5.16 -15.37 14.14
N ASP A 36 5.19 -14.40 15.05
CA ASP A 36 4.05 -14.00 15.86
C ASP A 36 3.29 -12.87 15.13
N ALA A 37 2.03 -13.11 14.75
CA ALA A 37 1.20 -12.10 14.09
C ALA A 37 0.94 -10.84 14.94
N LYS A 38 1.22 -10.88 16.26
CA LYS A 38 1.18 -9.73 17.16
C LYS A 38 2.53 -9.03 17.29
N GLY A 39 3.60 -9.65 16.82
CA GLY A 39 4.95 -9.13 16.81
C GLY A 39 5.14 -8.01 15.79
N ARG A 40 6.37 -7.52 15.70
CA ARG A 40 6.71 -6.45 14.77
C ARG A 40 6.65 -6.95 13.32
N LEU A 41 6.14 -6.12 12.42
CA LEU A 41 6.13 -6.41 10.98
C LEU A 41 7.54 -6.19 10.43
N MET A 42 8.18 -7.26 9.95
CA MET A 42 9.55 -7.22 9.44
C MET A 42 9.62 -6.97 7.94
N ALA A 43 8.66 -7.52 7.18
CA ALA A 43 8.53 -7.30 5.76
C ALA A 43 7.07 -7.37 5.33
N ILE A 44 6.73 -6.67 4.25
CA ILE A 44 5.43 -6.72 3.62
C ILE A 44 5.55 -6.96 2.12
N ALA A 45 4.78 -7.91 1.61
CA ALA A 45 4.64 -8.17 0.18
C ALA A 45 3.26 -7.69 -0.29
N ASN A 46 3.27 -6.75 -1.24
CA ASN A 46 2.07 -6.19 -1.85
C ASN A 46 1.74 -6.98 -3.12
N TYR A 47 0.90 -8.01 -3.00
CA TYR A 47 0.50 -8.84 -4.13
C TYR A 47 -0.70 -8.22 -4.86
N ASN A 48 -0.67 -8.23 -6.20
CA ASN A 48 -1.69 -7.57 -7.04
C ASN A 48 -2.01 -6.14 -6.59
N ASN A 49 -0.99 -5.35 -6.25
CA ASN A 49 -1.16 -3.99 -5.73
C ASN A 49 -0.60 -2.93 -6.67
N ASN A 50 0.57 -3.24 -7.26
CA ASN A 50 1.42 -2.34 -8.02
C ASN A 50 1.50 -0.90 -7.49
N LEU A 51 1.69 -0.77 -6.18
CA LEU A 51 1.69 0.51 -5.46
C LEU A 51 2.60 1.58 -6.10
N ALA A 52 3.77 1.16 -6.58
CA ALA A 52 4.75 2.06 -7.19
C ALA A 52 4.27 2.67 -8.51
N GLU A 53 3.43 1.97 -9.29
CA GLU A 53 2.91 2.48 -10.56
C GLU A 53 1.99 3.68 -10.33
N TYR A 54 1.21 3.68 -9.24
CA TYR A 54 0.39 4.83 -8.86
C TYR A 54 1.22 6.08 -8.60
N TRP A 55 2.41 5.95 -7.99
CA TRP A 55 3.31 7.09 -7.77
C TRP A 55 3.97 7.56 -9.07
N GLN A 56 4.41 6.60 -9.89
CA GLN A 56 5.00 6.88 -11.20
C GLN A 56 4.04 7.67 -12.10
N MET A 57 2.77 7.32 -12.08
CA MET A 57 1.73 7.88 -12.94
C MET A 57 1.04 9.12 -12.36
N ALA A 58 1.27 9.45 -11.09
CA ALA A 58 0.59 10.55 -10.41
C ALA A 58 0.84 11.91 -11.08
N GLY A 59 2.05 12.14 -11.62
CA GLY A 59 2.42 13.42 -12.25
C GLY A 59 1.76 13.68 -13.60
N VAL A 60 1.20 12.66 -14.24
CA VAL A 60 0.57 12.76 -15.57
C VAL A 60 -0.96 12.56 -15.53
N GLY A 61 -1.53 12.34 -14.35
CA GLY A 61 -2.98 12.19 -14.17
C GLY A 61 -3.56 10.94 -14.83
N PHE A 62 -2.75 9.90 -15.04
CA PHE A 62 -3.21 8.69 -15.74
C PHE A 62 -4.19 7.87 -14.90
N PHE A 63 -3.99 7.79 -13.57
CA PHE A 63 -4.94 7.16 -12.65
C PHE A 63 -5.77 8.19 -11.88
N PRO A 64 -6.96 7.83 -11.37
CA PRO A 64 -7.73 8.69 -10.49
C PRO A 64 -6.88 9.22 -9.33
N ILE A 65 -7.04 10.51 -9.02
CA ILE A 65 -6.26 11.18 -7.97
C ILE A 65 -6.44 10.52 -6.60
N ASP A 66 -7.64 10.03 -6.30
CA ASP A 66 -7.93 9.36 -5.04
C ASP A 66 -7.12 8.06 -4.88
N SER A 67 -7.02 7.26 -5.94
CA SER A 67 -6.21 6.03 -5.95
C SER A 67 -4.72 6.34 -5.71
N SER A 68 -4.22 7.38 -6.38
CA SER A 68 -2.84 7.84 -6.21
C SER A 68 -2.58 8.36 -4.79
N ASN A 69 -3.53 9.10 -4.21
CA ASN A 69 -3.44 9.61 -2.84
C ASN A 69 -3.38 8.49 -1.81
N GLU A 70 -4.24 7.47 -1.93
CA GLU A 70 -4.19 6.29 -1.04
C GLU A 70 -2.87 5.55 -1.18
N ALA A 71 -2.35 5.42 -2.41
CA ALA A 71 -1.05 4.84 -2.65
C ALA A 71 0.07 5.63 -1.94
N PHE A 72 0.05 6.96 -1.97
CA PHE A 72 1.03 7.79 -1.28
C PHE A 72 0.94 7.65 0.24
N LYS A 73 -0.27 7.67 0.81
CA LYS A 73 -0.47 7.47 2.26
C LYS A 73 0.14 6.15 2.73
N LEU A 74 -0.11 5.07 1.98
CA LEU A 74 0.43 3.75 2.30
C LEU A 74 1.96 3.72 2.22
N GLY A 75 2.54 4.32 1.17
CA GLY A 75 3.98 4.45 1.00
C GLY A 75 4.67 5.20 2.14
N VAL A 76 4.12 6.35 2.51
CA VAL A 76 4.65 7.16 3.62
C VAL A 76 4.55 6.40 4.93
N ASN A 77 3.44 5.71 5.19
CA ASN A 77 3.31 4.84 6.36
C ASN A 77 4.33 3.71 6.36
N TYR A 78 4.62 3.05 5.22
CA TYR A 78 5.66 2.02 5.13
C TYR A 78 7.04 2.58 5.48
N MET A 79 7.43 3.70 4.86
CA MET A 79 8.72 4.34 5.11
C MET A 79 8.85 4.75 6.57
N LEU A 80 7.85 5.42 7.12
CA LEU A 80 7.91 5.90 8.49
C LEU A 80 7.91 4.74 9.49
N TYR A 81 7.12 3.69 9.24
CA TYR A 81 7.13 2.50 10.08
C TYR A 81 8.52 1.86 10.14
N GLY A 82 9.16 1.65 8.98
CA GLY A 82 10.51 1.08 8.92
C GLY A 82 11.61 1.95 9.56
N LEU A 83 11.37 3.24 9.72
CA LEU A 83 12.28 4.17 10.41
C LEU A 83 12.03 4.27 11.92
N THR A 84 10.90 3.77 12.43
CA THR A 84 10.45 4.02 13.81
C THR A 84 10.17 2.77 14.63
N HIS A 85 10.15 1.58 14.02
CA HIS A 85 9.85 0.29 14.66
C HIS A 85 10.89 -0.77 14.25
#